data_AF-A0A0V0JBU6-F1
#
_entry.id   AF-A0A0V0JBU6-F1
#
_cell.length_a   1.000
_cell.length_b   1.000
_cell.length_c   1.000
_cell.angle_alpha   90.00
_cell.angle_beta   90.00
_cell.angle_gamma   90.00
#
_symmetry.space_group_name_H-M   'P 1'
#
loop_
_entity.id
_entity.type
_entity.pdbx_description
1 polymer ?
#
loop_
_entity_poly.entity_id
_entity_poly.type
_entity_poly.pdbx_seq_one_letter_code
_entity_poly.pdbx_strand_id
1 'polypeptide(L)'
;LLYLLTCTRDLNVEMNALIFPFCFLFLAATVQPSIYLKVRRNEHNCFQNDVASGILTQITYKLELLVDTLKKRPEGQKNFSMTVVIYDPGNEVQLSRAYKGQGQVYYTSTLSGIHKTCIEPNFPDSSAVTGMVFTSFFLKLQRKFL
;
A
#
# COMPACT_ATOMS: atom_id res chain seq x y z
N LEU A 1 -3.71 9.31 -15.90
CA LEU A 1 -3.60 9.45 -17.37
C LEU A 1 -4.94 9.84 -18.02
N LEU A 2 -6.05 9.16 -17.70
CA LEU A 2 -7.38 9.57 -18.20
C LEU A 2 -7.81 10.99 -17.78
N TYR A 3 -7.56 11.40 -16.53
CA TYR A 3 -7.84 12.77 -16.06
C TYR A 3 -6.96 13.87 -16.70
N LEU A 4 -5.77 13.51 -17.21
CA LEU A 4 -4.89 14.43 -17.95
C LEU A 4 -5.43 14.70 -19.36
N LEU A 5 -6.15 13.74 -19.96
CA LEU A 5 -6.67 13.83 -21.32
C LEU A 5 -8.01 14.58 -21.40
N THR A 6 -8.80 14.59 -20.34
CA THR A 6 -10.08 15.34 -20.31
C THR A 6 -9.86 16.84 -20.15
N CYS A 7 -8.73 17.27 -19.60
CA CYS A 7 -8.45 18.69 -19.39
C CYS A 7 -7.87 19.39 -20.64
N THR A 8 -7.37 18.62 -21.62
CA THR A 8 -6.68 19.16 -22.81
C THR A 8 -7.48 19.07 -24.09
N ARG A 9 -8.64 18.38 -24.10
CA ARG A 9 -9.38 18.08 -25.35
C ARG A 9 -10.47 19.08 -25.76
N ASP A 10 -10.78 20.08 -24.93
CA ASP A 10 -11.74 21.16 -25.27
C ASP A 10 -11.09 22.55 -25.21
N LEU A 11 -9.80 22.65 -25.56
CA LEU A 11 -9.12 23.95 -25.70
C LEU A 11 -9.36 24.54 -27.09
N ASN A 12 -10.57 25.06 -27.28
CA ASN A 12 -10.84 26.12 -28.25
C ASN A 12 -11.84 27.12 -27.67
N VAL A 13 -11.60 27.60 -26.45
CA VAL A 13 -12.29 28.76 -25.87
C VAL A 13 -11.30 29.53 -25.01
N GLU A 14 -11.35 30.85 -25.13
CA GLU A 14 -10.44 31.82 -24.58
C GLU A 14 -10.09 31.61 -23.09
N MET A 15 -8.82 31.84 -22.84
CA MET A 15 -8.06 31.73 -21.61
C MET A 15 -8.69 32.49 -20.42
N ASN A 16 -9.47 31.80 -19.58
CA ASN A 16 -9.91 32.30 -18.28
C ASN A 16 -8.91 31.88 -17.18
N ALA A 17 -8.16 32.85 -16.64
CA ALA A 17 -7.15 32.69 -15.58
C ALA A 17 -7.67 32.09 -14.25
N LEU A 18 -9.00 31.95 -14.11
CA LEU A 18 -9.67 31.35 -12.95
C LEU A 18 -9.75 29.82 -12.98
N ILE A 19 -9.55 29.16 -14.13
CA ILE A 19 -9.69 27.70 -14.27
C ILE A 19 -8.42 26.96 -13.80
N PHE A 20 -7.26 27.58 -13.98
CA PHE A 20 -5.96 27.04 -13.57
C PHE A 20 -5.82 26.78 -12.05
N PRO A 21 -6.18 27.72 -11.14
CA PRO A 21 -6.11 27.47 -9.69
C PRO A 21 -7.13 26.41 -9.23
N PHE A 22 -8.28 26.31 -9.91
CA PHE A 22 -9.30 25.31 -9.58
C PHE A 22 -8.81 23.90 -9.91
N CYS A 23 -8.17 23.69 -11.07
CA CYS A 23 -7.54 22.40 -11.40
C CYS A 23 -6.47 22.00 -10.39
N PHE A 24 -5.64 22.94 -9.93
CA PHE A 24 -4.59 22.66 -8.95
C PHE A 24 -5.15 22.24 -7.58
N LEU A 25 -6.27 22.84 -7.15
CA LEU A 25 -7.01 22.45 -5.94
C LEU A 25 -7.59 21.04 -6.04
N PHE A 26 -8.14 20.65 -7.20
CA PHE A 26 -8.64 19.29 -7.42
C PHE A 26 -7.53 18.24 -7.42
N LEU A 27 -6.36 18.57 -7.96
CA LEU A 27 -5.19 17.68 -7.93
C LEU A 27 -4.71 17.40 -6.50
N ALA A 28 -4.63 18.43 -5.65
CA ALA A 28 -4.22 18.29 -4.25
C ALA A 28 -5.20 17.43 -3.42
N ALA A 29 -6.51 17.48 -3.71
CA ALA A 29 -7.53 16.74 -2.97
C ALA A 29 -7.49 15.21 -3.16
N THR A 30 -6.72 14.70 -4.14
CA THR A 30 -6.72 13.26 -4.49
C THR A 30 -5.54 12.47 -3.92
N VAL A 31 -4.61 13.13 -3.22
CA VAL A 31 -3.41 12.46 -2.69
C VAL A 31 -3.76 11.73 -1.39
N GLN A 32 -3.96 10.42 -1.49
CA GLN A 32 -4.08 9.57 -0.30
C GLN A 32 -2.70 9.36 0.35
N PRO A 33 -2.60 9.37 1.69
CA PRO A 33 -1.32 9.21 2.38
C PRO A 33 -0.77 7.80 2.22
N SER A 34 0.43 7.66 1.63
CA SER A 34 1.16 6.38 1.60
C SER A 34 2.38 6.35 2.50
N ILE A 35 2.60 5.18 3.09
CA ILE A 35 3.84 4.84 3.76
C ILE A 35 4.62 3.86 2.87
N TYR A 36 5.93 4.08 2.72
CA TYR A 36 6.85 3.18 2.01
C TYR A 36 7.84 2.60 3.01
N LEU A 37 7.92 1.27 3.08
CA LEU A 37 8.70 0.59 4.09
C LEU A 37 9.64 -0.40 3.45
N LYS A 38 10.91 -0.36 3.85
CA LYS A 38 11.86 -1.41 3.53
C LYS A 38 11.65 -2.58 4.48
N VAL A 39 11.22 -3.74 3.97
CA VAL A 39 10.98 -4.94 4.78
C VAL A 39 12.06 -6.01 4.54
N ARG A 40 12.46 -6.71 5.61
CA ARG A 40 13.42 -7.82 5.56
C ARG A 40 12.74 -9.16 5.87
N ARG A 41 13.38 -10.26 5.48
CA ARG A 41 12.92 -11.62 5.81
C ARG A 41 12.86 -11.79 7.33
N ASN A 42 11.79 -12.40 7.84
CA ASN A 42 11.56 -12.67 9.27
C ASN A 42 11.54 -11.41 10.15
N GLU A 43 11.24 -10.24 9.59
CA GLU A 43 11.08 -9.00 10.34
C GLU A 43 9.60 -8.62 10.46
N HIS A 44 9.12 -8.52 11.70
CA HIS A 44 7.75 -8.09 11.98
C HIS A 44 7.68 -6.56 11.98
N ASN A 45 7.03 -6.00 10.97
CA ASN A 45 6.82 -4.56 10.85
C ASN A 45 5.39 -4.25 11.31
N CYS A 46 5.23 -3.53 12.43
CA CYS A 46 3.93 -3.22 13.00
C CYS A 46 3.60 -1.72 12.97
N PHE A 47 2.34 -1.40 12.68
CA PHE A 47 1.77 -0.06 12.63
C PHE A 47 0.64 0.06 13.62
N GLN A 48 0.57 1.16 14.35
CA GLN A 48 -0.49 1.45 15.30
C GLN A 48 -1.40 2.52 14.74
N ASN A 49 -2.70 2.31 14.85
CA ASN A 49 -3.72 3.13 14.22
C ASN A 49 -4.90 3.27 15.17
N ASP A 50 -5.30 4.50 15.48
CA ASP A 50 -6.56 4.75 16.15
C ASP A 50 -7.73 4.48 15.18
N VAL A 51 -8.74 3.75 15.64
CA VAL A 51 -9.91 3.30 14.86
C VAL A 51 -11.13 3.36 15.77
N ALA A 52 -12.23 3.95 15.30
CA ALA A 52 -13.50 3.90 16.01
C ALA A 52 -14.22 2.54 15.83
N SER A 53 -15.01 2.13 16.82
CA SER A 53 -15.86 0.94 16.76
C SER A 53 -16.88 1.04 15.61
N GLY A 54 -17.14 -0.09 14.95
CA GLY A 54 -18.09 -0.23 13.84
C GLY A 54 -17.57 0.23 12.48
N ILE A 55 -16.35 0.78 12.39
CA ILE A 55 -15.80 1.31 11.14
C ILE A 55 -15.11 0.21 10.33
N LEU A 56 -15.41 0.17 9.02
CA LEU A 56 -14.70 -0.66 8.05
C LEU A 56 -13.40 0.05 7.64
N THR A 57 -12.27 -0.56 7.99
CA THR A 57 -10.95 -0.06 7.61
C THR A 57 -10.42 -0.84 6.41
N GLN A 58 -10.01 -0.11 5.37
CA GLN A 58 -9.33 -0.63 4.21
C GLN A 58 -7.84 -0.27 4.24
N ILE A 59 -6.98 -1.26 4.01
CA ILE A 59 -5.53 -1.11 3.83
C ILE A 59 -5.15 -1.64 2.46
N THR A 60 -4.77 -0.75 1.55
CA THR A 60 -4.24 -1.12 0.23
C THR A 60 -2.73 -1.30 0.35
N TYR A 61 -2.21 -2.40 -0.20
CA TYR A 61 -0.79 -2.72 -0.15
C TYR A 61 -0.21 -3.06 -1.53
N LYS A 62 1.08 -2.78 -1.70
CA LYS A 62 1.88 -3.24 -2.84
C LYS A 62 3.27 -3.64 -2.36
N LEU A 63 3.64 -4.90 -2.59
CA LEU A 63 4.97 -5.42 -2.30
C LEU A 63 5.81 -5.40 -3.58
N GLU A 64 6.89 -4.63 -3.56
CA GLU A 64 7.79 -4.49 -4.71
C GLU A 64 9.22 -4.88 -4.36
N LEU A 65 9.87 -5.52 -5.32
CA LEU A 65 11.31 -5.77 -5.22
C LEU A 65 12.06 -4.54 -5.73
N LEU A 66 13.01 -4.06 -4.92
CA LEU A 66 14.01 -3.12 -5.39
C LEU A 66 15.07 -3.89 -6.18
N VAL A 67 15.09 -3.71 -7.49
CA VAL A 67 16.14 -4.23 -8.36
C VAL A 67 16.97 -3.04 -8.80
N ASP A 68 18.30 -3.13 -8.71
CA ASP A 68 19.17 -2.16 -9.36
C ASP A 68 18.76 -2.09 -10.83
N THR A 69 18.53 -0.87 -11.32
CA THR A 69 17.93 -0.54 -12.62
C THR A 69 18.57 -1.20 -13.84
N LEU A 70 19.73 -1.83 -13.67
CA LEU A 70 20.48 -2.57 -14.68
C LEU A 70 20.12 -4.07 -14.81
N LYS A 71 19.37 -4.66 -13.87
CA LYS A 71 18.98 -6.08 -13.92
C LYS A 71 17.48 -6.21 -14.22
N LYS A 72 17.15 -7.10 -15.17
CA LYS A 72 15.75 -7.44 -15.50
C LYS A 72 15.00 -7.81 -14.22
N ARG A 73 13.79 -7.27 -14.05
CA ARG A 73 12.90 -7.63 -12.95
C ARG A 73 12.68 -9.15 -12.99
N PRO A 74 13.07 -9.91 -11.95
CA PRO A 74 12.94 -11.36 -11.99
C PRO A 74 11.46 -11.73 -12.03
N GLU A 75 11.11 -12.73 -12.86
CA GLU A 75 9.74 -13.25 -12.98
C GLU A 75 9.18 -13.82 -11.66
N GLY A 76 10.03 -14.02 -10.65
CA GLY A 76 9.68 -14.47 -9.31
C GLY A 76 8.87 -13.48 -8.46
N GLN A 77 8.62 -12.25 -8.93
CA GLN A 77 7.82 -11.26 -8.16
C GLN A 77 6.39 -11.73 -7.89
N LYS A 78 5.82 -12.58 -8.75
CA LYS A 78 4.49 -13.19 -8.55
C LYS A 78 4.40 -14.12 -7.34
N ASN A 79 5.54 -14.58 -6.81
CA ASN A 79 5.57 -15.55 -5.72
C ASN A 79 5.81 -14.90 -4.35
N PHE A 80 5.97 -13.57 -4.27
CA PHE A 80 6.10 -12.90 -2.99
C PHE A 80 4.76 -12.80 -2.27
N SER A 81 4.76 -13.16 -1.00
CA SER A 81 3.60 -13.03 -0.13
C SER A 81 3.97 -12.34 1.17
N MET A 82 2.96 -11.95 1.94
CA MET A 82 3.10 -11.44 3.29
C MET A 82 1.94 -11.90 4.13
N THR A 83 2.19 -12.22 5.39
CA THR A 83 1.13 -12.40 6.39
C THR A 83 0.81 -11.04 6.99
N VAL A 84 -0.47 -10.70 7.05
CA VAL A 84 -0.97 -9.54 7.77
C VAL A 84 -1.74 -10.03 8.98
N VAL A 85 -1.38 -9.50 10.15
CA VAL A 85 -2.05 -9.77 11.41
C VAL A 85 -2.56 -8.45 11.99
N ILE A 86 -3.84 -8.39 12.35
CA ILE A 86 -4.46 -7.21 12.93
C ILE A 86 -4.91 -7.57 14.34
N TYR A 87 -4.43 -6.78 15.30
CA TYR A 87 -4.78 -6.86 16.69
C TYR A 87 -5.70 -5.69 17.05
N ASP A 88 -6.71 -5.97 17.85
CA ASP A 88 -7.58 -4.97 18.45
C ASP A 88 -6.89 -4.24 19.63
N PRO A 89 -7.55 -3.26 20.27
CA PRO A 89 -6.99 -2.54 21.42
C PRO A 89 -6.74 -3.43 22.66
N GLY A 90 -7.41 -4.59 22.75
CA GLY A 90 -7.20 -5.60 23.80
C GLY A 90 -6.06 -6.58 23.50
N ASN A 91 -5.37 -6.43 22.35
CA ASN A 91 -4.39 -7.37 21.80
C ASN A 91 -4.98 -8.72 21.34
N GLU A 92 -6.28 -8.80 21.09
CA GLU A 92 -6.89 -9.96 20.45
C GLU A 92 -6.72 -9.90 18.92
N VAL A 93 -6.55 -11.07 18.30
CA VAL A 93 -6.38 -11.16 16.85
C VAL A 93 -7.74 -11.04 16.15
N GLN A 94 -7.98 -9.93 15.46
CA GLN A 94 -9.16 -9.75 14.60
C GLN A 94 -8.97 -10.36 13.21
N LEU A 95 -7.74 -10.33 12.68
CA LEU A 95 -7.43 -10.86 11.34
C LEU A 95 -6.03 -11.47 11.34
N SER A 96 -5.88 -12.63 10.72
CA SER A 96 -4.57 -13.20 10.36
C SER A 96 -4.70 -13.89 9.00
N ARG A 97 -4.05 -13.36 7.97
CA ARG A 97 -4.17 -13.89 6.60
C ARG A 97 -2.94 -13.61 5.75
N ALA A 98 -2.61 -14.54 4.87
CA ALA A 98 -1.58 -14.38 3.85
C ALA A 98 -2.13 -13.68 2.58
N TYR A 99 -1.31 -12.80 2.04
CA TYR A 99 -1.59 -11.89 0.93
C TYR A 99 -0.45 -11.96 -0.09
N LYS A 100 -0.71 -11.78 -1.38
CA LYS A 100 0.29 -11.93 -2.46
C LYS A 100 0.43 -10.65 -3.27
N GLY A 101 1.67 -10.30 -3.62
CA GLY A 101 1.99 -9.20 -4.55
C GLY A 101 1.39 -7.85 -4.14
N GLN A 102 0.18 -7.54 -4.62
CA GLN A 102 -0.54 -6.31 -4.32
C GLN A 102 -2.03 -6.61 -4.07
N GLY A 103 -2.68 -5.81 -3.23
CA GLY A 103 -4.10 -6.03 -2.93
C GLY A 103 -4.64 -5.11 -1.85
N GLN A 104 -5.75 -5.55 -1.26
CA GLN A 104 -6.49 -4.81 -0.24
C GLN A 104 -6.81 -5.74 0.93
N VAL A 105 -6.64 -5.22 2.14
CA VAL A 105 -7.02 -5.85 3.41
C VAL A 105 -8.21 -5.08 3.96
N TYR A 106 -9.22 -5.79 4.41
CA TYR A 106 -10.42 -5.22 5.01
C TYR A 106 -10.63 -5.83 6.38
N TYR A 107 -10.95 -5.00 7.37
CA TYR A 107 -11.41 -5.43 8.67
C TYR A 107 -12.37 -4.39 9.27
N THR A 108 -13.30 -4.86 10.08
CA THR A 108 -14.23 -4.00 10.81
C THR A 108 -13.83 -4.03 12.28
N SER A 109 -13.60 -2.85 12.86
CA SER A 109 -13.28 -2.76 14.27
C SER A 109 -14.51 -2.98 15.15
N THR A 110 -14.41 -3.84 16.16
CA THR A 110 -15.45 -4.01 17.19
C THR A 110 -15.28 -3.04 18.36
N LEU A 111 -14.07 -2.57 18.64
CA LEU A 111 -13.73 -1.72 19.80
C LEU A 111 -13.07 -0.42 19.34
N SER A 112 -13.40 0.72 19.95
CA SER A 112 -12.68 1.96 19.66
C SER A 112 -11.29 1.92 20.31
N GLY A 113 -10.26 2.39 19.58
CA GLY A 113 -8.92 2.59 20.11
C GLY A 113 -7.80 2.16 19.17
N ILE A 114 -6.60 2.00 19.74
CA ILE A 114 -5.37 1.70 18.99
C ILE A 114 -5.35 0.25 18.53
N HIS A 115 -5.51 0.05 17.23
CA HIS A 115 -5.29 -1.23 16.56
C HIS A 115 -3.84 -1.35 16.11
N LYS A 116 -3.30 -2.57 16.20
CA LYS A 116 -1.93 -2.87 15.75
C LYS A 116 -1.99 -3.77 14.53
N THR A 117 -1.51 -3.28 13.39
CA THR A 117 -1.38 -4.05 12.14
C THR A 117 0.08 -4.48 11.99
N CYS A 118 0.36 -5.77 12.07
CA CYS A 118 1.68 -6.34 11.85
C CYS A 118 1.76 -7.03 10.50
N ILE A 119 2.91 -6.88 9.85
CA ILE A 119 3.17 -7.42 8.52
C ILE A 119 4.47 -8.21 8.58
N GLU A 120 4.38 -9.45 8.10
CA GLU A 120 5.49 -10.38 8.04
C GLU A 120 5.67 -10.84 6.60
N PRO A 121 6.78 -10.49 5.94
CA PRO A 121 6.96 -10.88 4.56
C PRO A 121 7.42 -12.33 4.44
N ASN A 122 6.75 -13.08 3.56
CA ASN A 122 7.06 -14.46 3.23
C ASN A 122 7.69 -14.51 1.84
N PHE A 123 8.97 -14.86 1.80
CA PHE A 123 9.72 -14.97 0.55
C PHE A 123 9.99 -16.43 0.24
N PRO A 124 9.78 -16.90 -1.01
CA PRO A 124 10.16 -18.25 -1.40
C PRO A 124 11.67 -18.43 -1.19
N ASP A 125 12.06 -19.65 -0.78
CA ASP A 125 13.47 -19.97 -0.57
C ASP A 125 14.25 -19.77 -1.87
N SER A 126 15.36 -19.04 -1.75
CA SER A 126 16.25 -18.64 -2.83
C SER A 126 17.08 -19.79 -3.41
N SER A 127 16.79 -21.05 -3.10
CA SER A 127 17.45 -22.24 -3.64
C SER A 127 17.30 -22.40 -5.15
N ALA A 128 16.35 -21.67 -5.77
CA ALA A 128 16.14 -21.67 -7.23
C ALA A 128 16.63 -20.38 -7.93
N VAL A 129 17.24 -19.42 -7.22
CA VAL A 129 17.75 -18.18 -7.83
C VAL A 129 19.17 -17.91 -7.35
N THR A 130 20.10 -18.72 -7.84
CA THR A 130 21.55 -18.49 -7.74
C THR A 130 21.89 -17.16 -8.42
N GLY A 131 22.02 -16.09 -7.65
CA GLY A 131 22.58 -14.81 -8.12
C GLY A 131 21.79 -13.52 -7.85
N MET A 132 20.72 -13.54 -7.03
CA MET A 132 20.02 -12.31 -6.64
C MET A 132 20.02 -12.12 -5.12
N VAL A 133 20.93 -11.28 -4.65
CA VAL A 133 20.86 -10.68 -3.32
C VAL A 133 19.68 -9.70 -3.33
N PHE A 134 18.50 -10.15 -2.92
CA PHE A 134 17.32 -9.29 -2.76
C PHE A 134 17.53 -8.39 -1.53
N THR A 135 18.13 -7.21 -1.70
CA THR A 135 18.57 -6.38 -0.56
C THR A 135 17.48 -5.46 0.00
N SER A 136 16.38 -5.21 -0.73
CA SER A 136 15.30 -4.34 -0.25
C SER A 136 13.94 -4.67 -0.91
N PHE A 137 12.91 -4.84 -0.10
CA PHE A 137 11.52 -4.91 -0.54
C PHE A 137 10.77 -3.68 -0.06
N PHE A 138 9.95 -3.06 -0.91
CA PHE A 138 9.14 -1.91 -0.55
C PHE A 138 7.68 -2.30 -0.38
N LEU A 139 7.10 -1.88 0.73
CA LEU A 139 5.67 -1.98 0.98
C LEU A 139 5.07 -0.59 0.93
N LYS A 140 4.20 -0.33 -0.07
CA LYS A 140 3.35 0.86 -0.10
C LYS A 140 2.03 0.55 0.62
N LEU A 141 1.72 1.26 1.70
CA LEU A 141 0.45 1.14 2.42
C LEU A 141 -0.39 2.40 2.26
N GLN A 142 -1.68 2.25 1.98
CA GLN A 142 -2.65 3.34 1.82
C GLN A 142 -3.90 2.99 2.63
N ARG A 143 -4.37 3.92 3.48
CA ARG A 143 -5.46 3.69 4.41
C ARG A 143 -6.69 4.49 4.02
N LYS A 144 -7.87 3.86 4.11
CA LYS A 144 -9.16 4.53 3.97
C LYS A 144 -10.14 3.98 5.01
N PHE A 145 -10.87 4.87 5.67
CA PHE A 145 -12.05 4.53 6.46
C PHE A 145 -13.26 4.61 5.54
N LEU A 146 -14.08 3.56 5.55
CA LEU A 146 -15.31 3.45 4.75
C LEU A 146 -16.54 3.58 5.65
#